data_AF-F2DA88-F1
#
_entry.id   AF-F2DA88-F1
#
_cell.length_a   1.000
_cell.length_b   1.000
_cell.length_c   1.000
_cell.angle_alpha   90.00
_cell.angle_beta   90.00
_cell.angle_gamma   90.00
#
_symmetry.space_group_name_H-M   'P 1'
#
loop_
_entity.id
_entity.type
_entity.pdbx_description
1 polymer ?
#
loop_
_entity_poly.entity_id
_entity_poly.type
_entity_poly.pdbx_seq_one_letter_code
_entity_poly.pdbx_strand_id
1 'polypeptide(L)'
;MITPRSLVQQAKKWQQMVAIGKRRPAVMGAIYDVNLRSASTIADKGHCIVYTTGGERFEVPLVYLGTMVFGELLRMSEDEFGFTSEHRITVPCDAAVMAYVMCLLRRKPSEEVERAVLSSLVMPRSNQSGTAMVYKGLGQSVAIF
;
A
#
# COMPACT_ATOMS: atom_id res chain seq x y z
N MET A 1 -57.72 16.12 3.43
CA MET A 1 -57.54 17.01 4.61
C MET A 1 -56.74 16.25 5.66
N ILE A 2 -55.46 16.58 5.84
CA ILE A 2 -54.61 15.91 6.84
C ILE A 2 -54.98 16.49 8.21
N THR A 3 -55.42 15.64 9.13
CA THR A 3 -55.82 16.06 10.47
C THR A 3 -54.60 16.18 11.40
N PRO A 4 -54.53 17.22 12.25
CA PRO A 4 -53.36 17.51 13.08
C PRO A 4 -53.01 16.40 14.09
N ARG A 5 -53.98 15.53 14.44
CA ARG A 5 -53.73 14.39 15.34
C ARG A 5 -52.91 13.27 14.68
N SER A 6 -53.02 13.09 13.36
CA SER A 6 -52.23 12.11 12.61
C SER A 6 -50.75 12.50 12.58
N LEU A 7 -50.44 13.81 12.48
CA LEU A 7 -49.07 14.32 12.52
C LEU A 7 -48.39 14.08 13.87
N VAL A 8 -49.09 14.28 14.99
CA VAL A 8 -48.54 14.02 16.33
C VAL A 8 -48.29 12.53 16.54
N GLN A 9 -49.16 11.67 16.02
CA GLN A 9 -49.02 10.21 16.12
C GLN A 9 -47.83 9.69 15.28
N GLN A 10 -47.66 10.24 14.07
CA GLN A 10 -46.50 9.99 13.22
C GLN A 10 -45.24 10.47 13.94
N ALA A 11 -45.20 11.71 14.43
CA ALA A 11 -44.03 12.30 15.11
C ALA A 11 -43.57 11.48 16.33
N LYS A 12 -44.50 10.91 17.12
CA LYS A 12 -44.17 10.01 18.23
C LYS A 12 -43.45 8.73 17.76
N LYS A 13 -43.89 8.16 16.63
CA LYS A 13 -43.24 6.99 16.00
C LYS A 13 -41.83 7.31 15.49
N TRP A 14 -41.64 8.48 14.88
CA TRP A 14 -40.31 8.95 14.46
C TRP A 14 -39.38 9.14 15.67
N GLN A 15 -39.87 9.70 16.78
CA GLN A 15 -39.06 9.84 17.99
C GLN A 15 -38.66 8.49 18.62
N GLN A 16 -39.54 7.49 18.57
CA GLN A 16 -39.25 6.14 19.06
C GLN A 16 -38.20 5.42 18.19
N MET A 17 -38.21 5.64 16.87
CA MET A 17 -37.16 5.13 15.97
C MET A 17 -35.83 5.87 16.14
N VAL A 18 -35.84 7.18 16.41
CA VAL A 18 -34.62 7.97 16.66
C VAL A 18 -34.01 7.63 18.03
N ALA A 19 -34.82 7.25 19.03
CA ALA A 19 -34.35 6.83 20.34
C ALA A 19 -33.67 5.44 20.32
N ILE A 20 -34.14 4.51 19.49
CA ILE A 20 -33.47 3.21 19.27
C ILE A 20 -32.14 3.38 18.52
N GLY A 21 -32.04 4.36 17.60
CA GLY A 21 -30.81 4.72 16.90
C GLY A 21 -29.80 5.55 17.70
N LYS A 22 -30.06 5.81 19.00
CA LYS A 22 -29.23 6.67 19.87
C LYS A 22 -28.22 5.92 20.74
N ARG A 23 -27.87 4.67 20.40
CA ARG A 23 -26.51 4.17 20.66
C ARG A 23 -25.61 4.72 19.55
N ARG A 24 -25.03 5.89 19.79
CA ARG A 24 -24.08 6.53 18.87
C ARG A 24 -22.63 6.03 19.03
N PRO A 25 -21.77 6.25 18.01
CA PRO A 25 -20.69 5.36 17.57
C PRO A 25 -19.31 6.06 17.51
N ALA A 26 -18.27 5.33 17.09
CA ALA A 26 -17.09 5.93 16.47
C ALA A 26 -17.07 5.59 14.96
N VAL A 27 -17.22 6.64 14.12
CA VAL A 27 -16.66 6.90 12.76
C VAL A 27 -16.11 5.68 12.02
N MET A 28 -16.69 5.13 10.94
CA MET A 28 -17.04 5.61 9.57
C MET A 28 -15.85 6.04 8.68
N GLY A 29 -15.56 5.17 7.71
CA GLY A 29 -15.00 5.48 6.39
C GLY A 29 -15.20 4.25 5.48
N ALA A 30 -16.42 4.00 4.97
CA ALA A 30 -16.76 4.08 3.53
C ALA A 30 -15.74 3.34 2.64
N ILE A 31 -15.90 2.03 2.42
CA ILE A 31 -16.49 1.43 1.20
C ILE A 31 -16.15 2.20 -0.09
N TYR A 32 -15.09 1.76 -0.77
CA TYR A 32 -15.19 1.52 -2.21
C TYR A 32 -15.33 0.01 -2.40
N ASP A 33 -16.53 -0.42 -2.77
CA ASP A 33 -16.77 -1.76 -3.27
C ASP A 33 -16.25 -1.77 -4.72
N VAL A 34 -15.01 -2.23 -4.89
CA VAL A 34 -14.56 -2.78 -6.16
C VAL A 34 -14.21 -4.23 -5.89
N ASN A 35 -14.90 -5.09 -6.62
CA ASN A 35 -14.78 -6.53 -6.71
C ASN A 35 -13.32 -7.03 -6.66
N LEU A 36 -12.81 -7.34 -5.47
CA LEU A 36 -11.50 -7.95 -5.21
C LEU A 36 -11.64 -9.38 -4.65
N ARG A 37 -12.72 -10.08 -5.04
CA ARG A 37 -13.06 -11.43 -4.58
C ARG A 37 -12.17 -12.54 -5.18
N SER A 38 -10.89 -12.24 -5.46
CA SER A 38 -9.90 -13.24 -5.94
C SER A 38 -8.48 -13.08 -5.36
N ALA A 39 -8.24 -12.24 -4.34
CA ALA A 39 -6.93 -12.16 -3.68
C ALA A 39 -6.94 -12.65 -2.20
N SER A 40 -8.04 -13.28 -1.77
CA SER A 40 -8.23 -13.77 -0.41
C SER A 40 -7.65 -15.18 -0.20
N THR A 41 -6.32 -15.31 -0.28
CA THR A 41 -5.60 -16.54 0.16
C THR A 41 -4.29 -16.30 0.94
N ILE A 42 -3.88 -15.06 1.27
CA ILE A 42 -2.56 -14.83 1.94
C ILE A 42 -2.63 -14.08 3.29
N ALA A 43 -3.74 -13.46 3.66
CA ALA A 43 -3.77 -12.58 4.84
C ALA A 43 -4.02 -13.28 6.19
N ASP A 44 -3.48 -14.49 6.38
CA ASP A 44 -3.61 -15.22 7.66
C ASP A 44 -2.34 -15.14 8.55
N LYS A 45 -1.25 -14.47 8.15
CA LYS A 45 0.04 -14.56 8.87
C LYS A 45 0.95 -13.31 8.87
N GLY A 46 0.43 -12.12 9.15
CA GLY A 46 1.22 -10.95 9.62
C GLY A 46 2.37 -10.40 8.75
N HIS A 47 2.61 -10.96 7.56
CA HIS A 47 3.67 -10.61 6.63
C HIS A 47 3.12 -10.57 5.19
N CYS A 48 3.76 -9.78 4.33
CA CYS A 48 3.56 -9.78 2.89
C CYS A 48 4.88 -10.10 2.15
N ILE A 49 4.77 -10.47 0.88
CA ILE A 49 5.94 -10.68 0.02
C ILE A 49 6.16 -9.43 -0.82
N VAL A 50 7.37 -8.88 -0.75
CA VAL A 50 7.82 -7.75 -1.56
C VAL A 50 8.99 -8.19 -2.43
N TYR A 51 9.02 -7.70 -3.65
CA TYR A 51 10.09 -7.93 -4.63
C TYR A 51 10.90 -6.66 -4.85
N THR A 52 12.21 -6.80 -5.01
CA THR A 52 13.10 -5.72 -5.45
C THR A 52 13.20 -5.67 -6.97
N THR A 53 13.82 -4.62 -7.53
CA THR A 53 14.02 -4.50 -8.99
C THR A 53 14.92 -5.59 -9.57
N GLY A 54 15.79 -6.19 -8.75
CA GLY A 54 16.57 -7.38 -9.10
C GLY A 54 15.79 -8.69 -9.05
N GLY A 55 14.53 -8.66 -8.62
CA GLY A 55 13.65 -9.83 -8.53
C GLY A 55 13.77 -10.64 -7.23
N GLU A 56 14.58 -10.20 -6.28
CA GLU A 56 14.74 -10.86 -4.98
C GLU A 56 13.47 -10.73 -4.12
N ARG A 57 13.20 -11.75 -3.29
CA ARG A 57 11.99 -11.85 -2.45
C ARG A 57 12.30 -11.52 -1.00
N PHE A 58 11.47 -10.67 -0.40
CA PHE A 58 11.54 -10.31 1.02
C PHE A 58 10.19 -10.54 1.70
N GLU A 59 10.23 -11.23 2.85
CA GLU A 59 9.08 -11.34 3.77
C GLU A 59 9.05 -10.09 4.67
N VAL A 60 8.05 -9.25 4.45
CA VAL A 60 7.90 -7.97 5.14
C VAL A 60 6.76 -8.05 6.15
N PRO A 61 7.00 -7.85 7.45
CA PRO A 61 5.93 -7.72 8.43
C PRO A 61 4.95 -6.62 8.05
N LEU A 62 3.65 -6.88 8.13
CA LEU A 62 2.61 -5.89 7.79
C LEU A 62 2.72 -4.62 8.66
N VAL A 63 3.27 -4.74 9.87
CA VAL A 63 3.53 -3.60 10.76
C VAL A 63 4.51 -2.58 10.17
N TYR A 64 5.36 -2.98 9.22
CA TYR A 64 6.29 -2.06 8.55
C TYR A 64 5.64 -1.25 7.45
N LEU A 65 4.50 -1.71 6.89
CA LEU A 65 3.82 -0.98 5.82
C LEU A 65 3.25 0.37 6.27
N GLY A 66 3.09 0.58 7.58
CA GLY A 66 2.70 1.88 8.15
C GLY A 66 3.86 2.84 8.44
N THR A 67 5.11 2.45 8.15
CA THR A 67 6.29 3.33 8.32
C THR A 67 6.38 4.31 7.15
N MET A 68 7.01 5.47 7.37
CA MET A 68 7.19 6.45 6.29
C MET A 68 8.01 5.86 5.15
N VAL A 69 9.01 5.03 5.50
CA VAL A 69 9.90 4.39 4.53
C VAL A 69 9.12 3.48 3.58
N PHE A 70 8.27 2.59 4.10
CA PHE A 70 7.45 1.73 3.24
C PHE A 70 6.34 2.49 2.52
N GLY A 71 5.73 3.49 3.16
CA GLY A 71 4.74 4.33 2.49
C GLY A 71 5.30 4.96 1.21
N GLU A 72 6.52 5.49 1.28
CA GLU A 72 7.17 6.09 0.11
C GLU A 72 7.61 5.04 -0.91
N LEU A 73 8.16 3.90 -0.48
CA LEU A 73 8.51 2.81 -1.39
C LEU A 73 7.29 2.27 -2.15
N LEU A 74 6.14 2.15 -1.48
CA LEU A 74 4.88 1.72 -2.10
C LEU A 74 4.31 2.79 -3.04
N ARG A 75 4.42 4.06 -2.67
CA ARG A 75 4.04 5.18 -3.55
C ARG A 75 4.87 5.17 -4.84
N MET A 76 6.19 5.03 -4.71
CA MET A 76 7.09 4.94 -5.88
C MET A 76 6.85 3.66 -6.69
N SER A 77 6.51 2.56 -6.02
CA SER A 77 6.13 1.30 -6.66
C SER A 77 4.87 1.46 -7.52
N GLU A 78 3.85 2.14 -7.00
CA GLU A 78 2.63 2.47 -7.74
C GLU A 78 2.93 3.36 -8.95
N ASP A 79 3.73 4.41 -8.76
CA ASP A 79 4.11 5.36 -9.82
C ASP A 79 4.89 4.66 -10.96
N GLU A 80 5.76 3.69 -10.66
CA GLU A 80 6.65 3.05 -11.65
C GLU A 80 6.07 1.77 -12.27
N PHE A 81 5.48 0.89 -11.46
CA PHE A 81 5.03 -0.44 -11.91
C PHE A 81 3.51 -0.53 -12.05
N GLY A 82 2.77 0.34 -11.36
CA GLY A 82 1.32 0.23 -11.22
C GLY A 82 0.89 -1.03 -10.45
N PHE A 83 -0.36 -1.04 -10.00
CA PHE A 83 -0.97 -2.21 -9.36
C PHE A 83 -1.91 -2.95 -10.33
N THR A 84 -1.50 -3.16 -11.58
CA THR A 84 -2.33 -3.87 -12.57
C THR A 84 -2.19 -5.39 -12.42
N SER A 85 -3.11 -6.00 -11.67
CA SER A 85 -3.48 -7.44 -11.62
C SER A 85 -2.40 -8.55 -11.52
N GLU A 86 -1.10 -8.26 -11.55
CA GLU A 86 -0.03 -9.27 -11.41
C GLU A 86 0.26 -9.61 -9.94
N HIS A 87 -0.46 -9.00 -8.99
CA HIS A 87 -0.46 -9.31 -7.55
C HIS A 87 0.92 -9.27 -6.86
N ARG A 88 1.94 -8.71 -7.49
CA ARG A 88 3.29 -8.62 -6.94
C ARG A 88 3.58 -7.17 -6.56
N ILE A 89 3.99 -6.98 -5.31
CA ILE A 89 4.49 -5.69 -4.83
C ILE A 89 5.97 -5.64 -5.20
N THR A 90 6.33 -4.87 -6.23
CA THR A 90 7.73 -4.66 -6.63
C THR A 90 8.14 -3.25 -6.26
N VAL A 91 9.13 -3.08 -5.39
CA VAL A 91 9.62 -1.76 -4.96
C VAL A 91 10.82 -1.32 -5.80
N PRO A 92 10.97 -0.01 -6.08
CA PRO A 92 12.06 0.52 -6.89
C PRO A 92 13.35 0.68 -6.06
N CYS A 93 13.83 -0.42 -5.49
CA CYS A 93 15.12 -0.48 -4.81
C CYS A 93 15.78 -1.85 -5.04
N ASP A 94 17.10 -1.89 -4.86
CA ASP A 94 17.85 -3.14 -4.89
C ASP A 94 17.74 -3.92 -3.55
N ALA A 95 18.21 -5.17 -3.56
CA ALA A 95 18.21 -6.02 -2.38
C ALA A 95 19.01 -5.47 -1.20
N ALA A 96 20.09 -4.71 -1.44
CA ALA A 96 20.93 -4.17 -0.37
C ALA A 96 20.20 -3.05 0.38
N VAL A 97 19.54 -2.16 -0.36
CA VAL A 97 18.66 -1.12 0.20
C VAL A 97 17.51 -1.75 0.97
N MET A 98 16.84 -2.75 0.40
CA MET A 98 15.74 -3.44 1.08
C MET A 98 16.18 -4.13 2.38
N ALA A 99 17.33 -4.80 2.36
CA ALA A 99 17.92 -5.40 3.56
C ALA A 99 18.27 -4.36 4.64
N TYR A 100 18.80 -3.20 4.23
CA TYR A 100 19.06 -2.07 5.13
C TYR A 100 17.77 -1.53 5.76
N VAL A 101 16.73 -1.29 4.97
CA VAL A 101 15.41 -0.83 5.44
C VAL A 101 14.84 -1.81 6.47
N MET A 102 14.87 -3.11 6.18
CA MET A 102 14.40 -4.14 7.11
C MET A 102 15.21 -4.14 8.41
N CYS A 103 16.52 -3.98 8.35
CA CYS A 103 17.39 -3.87 9.52
C CYS A 103 17.07 -2.63 10.36
N LEU A 104 16.86 -1.48 9.69
CA LEU A 104 16.52 -0.22 10.32
C LEU A 104 15.18 -0.32 11.06
N LEU A 105 14.12 -0.76 10.39
CA LEU A 105 12.76 -0.80 10.95
C LEU A 105 12.63 -1.79 12.11
N ARG A 106 13.42 -2.87 12.13
CA ARG A 106 13.54 -3.76 13.29
C ARG A 106 13.98 -3.04 14.56
N ARG A 107 14.77 -1.96 14.42
CA ARG A 107 15.27 -1.15 15.54
C ARG A 107 14.30 -0.04 15.96
N LYS A 108 13.13 0.09 15.30
CA LYS A 108 12.11 1.12 15.56
C LYS A 108 12.73 2.53 15.54
N PRO A 109 13.19 2.99 14.35
CA PRO A 109 13.84 4.28 14.22
C PRO A 109 12.90 5.42 14.65
N SER A 110 13.45 6.57 15.01
CA SER A 110 12.65 7.78 15.14
C SER A 110 12.20 8.26 13.76
N GLU A 111 11.12 9.04 13.72
CA GLU A 111 10.61 9.64 12.48
C GLU A 111 11.65 10.51 11.77
N GLU A 112 12.53 11.18 12.52
CA GLU A 112 13.65 11.96 11.98
C GLU A 112 14.65 11.07 11.22
N VAL A 113 14.95 9.88 11.75
CA VAL A 113 15.81 8.90 11.08
C VAL A 113 15.12 8.34 9.83
N GLU A 114 13.82 8.05 9.90
CA GLU A 114 13.06 7.63 8.71
C GLU A 114 13.09 8.70 7.61
N ARG A 115 12.91 9.98 7.97
CA ARG A 115 13.01 11.11 7.03
C ARG A 115 14.40 11.25 6.41
N ALA A 116 15.46 11.12 7.21
CA ALA A 116 16.83 11.20 6.70
C ALA A 116 17.17 10.05 5.74
N VAL A 117 16.64 8.86 6.01
CA VAL A 117 16.75 7.72 5.09
C VAL A 117 15.99 8.00 3.81
N LEU A 118 14.75 8.48 3.91
CA LEU A 118 13.96 8.85 2.73
C LEU A 118 14.63 9.95 1.91
N SER A 119 15.22 10.98 2.51
CA SER A 119 15.93 12.02 1.76
C SER A 119 17.17 11.47 1.03
N SER A 120 17.75 10.36 1.54
CA SER A 120 18.89 9.70 0.92
C SER A 120 18.47 8.76 -0.22
N LEU A 121 17.31 8.11 -0.09
CA LEU A 121 16.74 7.22 -1.12
C LEU A 121 16.05 8.00 -2.24
N VAL A 122 15.31 9.03 -1.87
CA VAL A 122 14.61 9.96 -2.77
C VAL A 122 15.53 11.14 -3.04
N MET A 123 16.62 10.89 -3.75
CA MET A 123 17.34 11.99 -4.39
C MET A 123 16.41 12.61 -5.45
N PRO A 124 16.28 13.96 -5.54
CA PRO A 124 15.69 14.56 -6.71
C PRO A 124 16.44 14.02 -7.93
N ARG A 125 15.72 13.45 -8.91
CA ARG A 125 16.27 13.14 -10.23
C ARG A 125 16.62 14.45 -10.95
N SER A 126 17.59 15.20 -10.46
CA SER A 126 18.20 16.27 -11.22
C SER A 126 19.19 15.64 -12.22
N ASN A 127 18.70 15.51 -13.46
CA ASN A 127 19.48 15.32 -14.67
C ASN A 127 20.34 14.05 -14.76
N GLN A 128 19.72 12.89 -14.95
CA GLN A 128 20.32 11.90 -15.84
C GLN A 128 19.93 12.26 -17.28
N SER A 129 20.78 13.04 -17.95
CA SER A 129 20.79 13.06 -19.41
C SER A 129 20.90 11.62 -19.89
N GLY A 130 20.04 11.27 -20.85
CA GLY A 130 19.80 9.89 -21.26
C GLY A 130 21.06 9.11 -21.61
N THR A 131 21.14 7.91 -21.08
CA THR A 131 21.67 6.77 -21.82
C THR A 131 20.76 5.60 -21.51
N ALA A 132 19.97 5.20 -22.51
CA ALA A 132 19.27 3.93 -22.48
C ALA A 132 20.33 2.83 -22.32
N MET A 133 20.40 2.20 -21.14
CA MET A 133 21.07 0.91 -20.99
C MET A 133 20.32 -0.11 -21.83
N VAL A 134 20.80 -0.32 -23.05
CA VAL A 134 20.51 -1.50 -23.86
C VAL A 134 21.06 -2.69 -23.09
N TYR A 135 20.19 -3.53 -22.54
CA TYR A 135 20.57 -4.88 -22.13
C TYR A 135 20.99 -5.65 -23.39
N LYS A 136 22.28 -5.64 -23.72
CA LYS A 136 22.84 -6.62 -24.66
C LYS A 136 22.80 -7.97 -23.94
N GLY A 137 21.80 -8.77 -24.31
CA GLY A 137 21.65 -10.16 -23.89
C GLY A 137 22.94 -10.93 -24.18
N LEU A 138 23.51 -11.49 -23.12
CA LEU A 138 24.60 -12.45 -23.20
C LEU A 138 24.03 -13.81 -23.61
N GLY A 139 23.66 -13.93 -24.89
CA GLY A 139 23.29 -15.20 -25.50
C GLY A 139 24.47 -15.75 -26.28
N GLN A 140 25.40 -16.42 -25.58
CA GLN A 140 26.38 -17.27 -26.23
C GLN A 140 25.67 -18.54 -26.71
N SER A 141 25.61 -18.76 -28.01
CA SER A 141 25.49 -20.11 -28.58
C SER A 141 26.27 -20.15 -29.88
N VAL A 142 27.49 -20.68 -29.78
CA VAL A 142 28.24 -21.17 -30.93
C VAL A 142 27.66 -22.54 -31.25
N ALA A 143 27.00 -22.65 -32.40
CA ALA A 143 26.77 -23.92 -33.09
C ALA A 143 27.18 -23.70 -34.54
N ILE A 144 28.36 -24.22 -34.90
CA ILE A 144 28.81 -24.40 -36.27
C ILE A 144 28.53 -25.86 -36.60
N PHE A 145 27.72 -26.11 -37.63
CA PHE A 145 27.79 -27.33 -38.44
C PHE A 145 28.37 -26.94 -39.78
#